data_AF-A0A1B7NK41-F1
#
_entry.id   AF-A0A1B7NK41-F1
#
_cell.length_a   1.000
_cell.length_b   1.000
_cell.length_c   1.000
_cell.angle_alpha   90.00
_cell.angle_beta   90.00
_cell.angle_gamma   90.00
#
_symmetry.space_group_name_H-M   'P 1'
#
loop_
_entity.id
_entity.type
_entity.pdbx_description
1 polymer ?
#
loop_
_entity_poly.entity_id
_entity_poly.type
_entity_poly.pdbx_seq_one_letter_code
_entity_poly.pdbx_strand_id
1 'polypeptide(L)'
;MQWLDLWTLLPVDRLLRDTTPLQRGIIRHLILVLDLSSAMAEKDLRPTRYLLTLRYAQEFVLEFFEQNPISQLGVLGMRDGLAVRISDMSGNPTEHILAIQALRAKDPKGLPSLQNTLEMARGALFHTPTHGTREVLIIFGALLSSDPGDIHQTITTLVTDKIRVSVIGLAAQVAICNDLCTRTNDGDDTAYGVASTNNIFANCS
;
A
#
# COMPACT_ATOMS: atom_id res chain seq x y z
N MET A 1 29.39 -45.57 -17.29
CA MET A 1 29.06 -44.42 -18.18
C MET A 1 27.69 -43.92 -17.71
N GLN A 2 27.59 -43.06 -16.69
CA GLN A 2 27.72 -41.58 -16.76
C GLN A 2 26.99 -41.07 -18.02
N TRP A 3 25.88 -40.33 -17.90
CA TRP A 3 25.77 -38.92 -17.44
C TRP A 3 24.41 -38.68 -16.74
N LEU A 4 24.35 -38.37 -15.43
CA LEU A 4 24.27 -37.04 -14.80
C LEU A 4 22.89 -36.32 -14.88
N ASP A 5 22.03 -36.64 -13.93
CA ASP A 5 20.88 -35.83 -13.51
C ASP A 5 21.39 -34.54 -12.83
N LEU A 6 21.35 -33.43 -13.55
CA LEU A 6 21.79 -32.11 -13.09
C LEU A 6 20.68 -31.30 -12.37
N TRP A 7 19.72 -31.96 -11.72
CA TRP A 7 18.59 -31.29 -11.06
C TRP A 7 18.63 -31.28 -9.52
N THR A 8 19.73 -31.69 -8.89
CA THR A 8 19.85 -31.79 -7.42
C THR A 8 20.82 -30.80 -6.76
N LEU A 9 21.20 -29.71 -7.43
CA LEU A 9 22.14 -28.71 -6.87
C LEU A 9 21.71 -27.25 -6.98
N LEU A 10 20.44 -26.96 -6.70
CA LEU A 10 20.07 -25.63 -6.22
C LEU A 10 19.41 -25.79 -4.86
N PRO A 11 19.99 -25.22 -3.77
CA PRO A 11 19.21 -24.99 -2.58
C PRO A 11 18.07 -24.07 -3.04
N VAL A 12 16.85 -24.59 -3.02
CA VAL A 12 15.69 -23.71 -2.94
C VAL A 12 15.88 -23.02 -1.59
N ASP A 13 16.44 -21.82 -1.61
CA ASP A 13 16.43 -20.90 -0.48
C ASP A 13 14.97 -20.56 -0.23
N ARG A 14 14.30 -21.50 0.43
CA ARG A 14 13.12 -21.26 1.22
C ARG A 14 13.62 -20.38 2.34
N LEU A 15 13.68 -19.07 2.06
CA LEU A 15 13.82 -18.02 3.06
C LEU A 15 12.99 -18.48 4.25
N LEU A 16 13.71 -18.84 5.31
CA LEU A 16 13.16 -19.26 6.57
C LEU A 16 12.30 -18.09 7.01
N ARG A 17 10.98 -18.16 6.72
CA ARG A 17 10.00 -17.30 7.35
C ARG A 17 10.23 -17.53 8.82
N ASP A 18 10.74 -16.49 9.47
CA ASP A 18 11.08 -16.50 10.87
C ASP A 18 9.80 -16.86 11.63
N THR A 19 9.63 -18.14 11.98
CA THR A 19 8.47 -18.64 12.70
C THR A 19 8.64 -18.29 14.17
N THR A 20 8.77 -17.00 14.44
CA THR A 20 8.61 -16.47 15.79
C THR A 20 7.16 -16.78 16.18
N PRO A 21 6.91 -17.44 17.32
CA PRO A 21 5.56 -17.77 17.75
C PRO A 21 4.70 -16.50 17.72
N LEU A 22 3.54 -16.58 17.07
CA LEU A 22 2.57 -15.49 16.87
C LEU A 22 2.35 -14.75 18.20
N GLN A 23 3.13 -13.69 18.44
CA GLN A 23 2.92 -12.81 19.58
C GLN A 23 1.55 -12.21 19.36
N ARG A 24 0.59 -12.55 20.24
CA ARG A 24 -0.76 -11.96 20.38
C ARG A 24 -1.02 -10.88 19.32
N GLY A 25 -1.57 -11.30 18.18
CA GLY A 25 -1.58 -10.52 16.94
C GLY A 25 -2.02 -9.08 17.17
N ILE A 26 -1.17 -8.14 16.81
CA ILE A 26 -1.46 -6.71 16.87
C ILE A 26 -2.69 -6.46 15.98
N ILE A 27 -3.73 -5.84 16.52
CA ILE A 27 -4.88 -5.41 15.72
C ILE A 27 -4.40 -4.27 14.83
N ARG A 28 -4.48 -4.45 13.51
CA ARG A 28 -4.08 -3.43 12.54
C ARG A 28 -5.32 -2.79 11.93
N HIS A 29 -5.34 -1.47 11.85
CA HIS A 29 -6.31 -0.71 11.07
C HIS A 29 -5.57 -0.08 9.90
N LEU A 30 -5.69 -0.70 8.72
CA LEU A 30 -4.92 -0.35 7.54
C LEU A 30 -5.79 0.36 6.49
N ILE A 31 -5.34 1.51 6.01
CA ILE A 31 -5.86 2.13 4.79
C ILE A 31 -4.91 1.83 3.64
N LEU A 32 -5.37 1.04 2.67
CA LEU A 32 -4.67 0.85 1.39
C LEU A 32 -5.05 1.99 0.45
N VAL A 33 -4.06 2.75 0.00
CA VAL A 33 -4.21 3.84 -0.96
C VAL A 33 -3.65 3.44 -2.31
N LEU A 34 -4.45 3.56 -3.36
CA LEU A 34 -4.06 3.27 -4.73
C LEU A 34 -3.93 4.56 -5.54
N ASP A 35 -2.79 4.77 -6.19
CA ASP A 35 -2.70 5.75 -7.27
C ASP A 35 -3.58 5.29 -8.46
N LEU A 36 -4.53 6.13 -8.85
CA LEU A 36 -5.41 5.93 -10.01
C LEU A 36 -5.27 7.09 -11.02
N SER A 37 -4.16 7.83 -10.94
CA SER A 37 -3.82 8.95 -11.81
C SER A 37 -3.35 8.49 -13.19
N SER A 38 -3.27 9.42 -14.16
CA SER A 38 -2.83 9.10 -15.53
C SER A 38 -1.43 8.47 -15.61
N ALA A 39 -0.56 8.70 -14.63
CA ALA A 39 0.76 8.07 -14.53
C ALA A 39 0.69 6.53 -14.46
N MET A 40 -0.46 5.99 -14.05
CA MET A 40 -0.69 4.55 -13.95
C MET A 40 -1.02 3.89 -15.30
N ALA A 41 -1.22 4.68 -16.37
CA ALA A 41 -1.42 4.17 -17.72
C ALA A 41 -0.12 3.70 -18.40
N GLU A 42 1.04 4.00 -17.81
CA GLU A 42 2.35 3.57 -18.33
C GLU A 42 2.48 2.04 -18.39
N LYS A 43 3.30 1.57 -19.33
CA LYS A 43 3.44 0.15 -19.72
C LYS A 43 4.83 -0.44 -19.43
N ASP A 44 5.61 0.23 -18.59
CA ASP A 44 6.86 -0.29 -18.04
C ASP A 44 6.62 -1.52 -17.15
N LEU A 45 5.47 -1.55 -16.46
CA LEU A 45 4.87 -2.74 -15.88
C LEU A 45 3.72 -3.22 -16.77
N ARG A 46 3.77 -4.48 -17.23
CA ARG A 46 2.78 -5.01 -18.19
C ARG A 46 1.56 -5.61 -17.48
N PRO A 47 0.32 -5.42 -18.02
CA PRO A 47 -0.01 -4.67 -19.23
C PRO A 47 0.03 -3.14 -19.06
N THR A 48 -0.32 -2.64 -17.87
CA THR A 48 -0.08 -1.26 -17.40
C THR A 48 0.18 -1.30 -15.89
N ARG A 49 0.84 -0.27 -15.35
CA ARG A 49 0.99 -0.11 -13.88
C ARG A 49 -0.36 -0.22 -13.16
N TYR A 50 -1.40 0.38 -13.73
CA TYR A 50 -2.77 0.36 -13.22
C TYR A 50 -3.30 -1.07 -13.05
N LEU A 51 -3.35 -1.83 -14.14
CA LEU A 51 -3.93 -3.17 -14.13
C LEU A 51 -3.13 -4.14 -13.25
N LEU A 52 -1.80 -3.97 -13.23
CA LEU A 52 -0.94 -4.78 -12.37
C LEU A 52 -1.14 -4.44 -10.88
N THR A 53 -1.24 -3.15 -10.54
CA THR A 53 -1.51 -2.69 -9.18
C THR A 53 -2.85 -3.20 -8.67
N LEU A 54 -3.92 -3.13 -9.48
CA LEU A 54 -5.23 -3.65 -9.07
C LEU A 54 -5.20 -5.17 -8.82
N ARG A 55 -4.42 -5.92 -9.59
CA ARG A 55 -4.25 -7.36 -9.38
C ARG A 55 -3.54 -7.62 -8.05
N TYR A 56 -2.37 -7.03 -7.84
CA TYR A 56 -1.61 -7.29 -6.62
C TYR A 56 -2.27 -6.72 -5.37
N ALA A 57 -3.05 -5.65 -5.48
CA ALA A 57 -3.87 -5.16 -4.36
C ALA A 57 -4.90 -6.21 -3.90
N GLN A 58 -5.51 -6.98 -4.83
CA GLN A 58 -6.42 -8.06 -4.45
C GLN A 58 -5.68 -9.23 -3.78
N GLU A 59 -4.50 -9.61 -4.31
CA GLU A 59 -3.65 -10.64 -3.72
C GLU A 59 -3.18 -10.21 -2.31
N PHE A 60 -2.78 -8.95 -2.15
CA PHE A 60 -2.42 -8.34 -0.87
C PHE A 60 -3.56 -8.37 0.15
N VAL A 61 -4.79 -8.03 -0.25
CA VAL A 61 -5.94 -8.09 0.66
C VAL A 61 -6.13 -9.50 1.21
N LEU A 62 -6.04 -10.54 0.36
CA LEU A 62 -6.15 -11.92 0.80
C LEU A 62 -5.04 -12.29 1.80
N GLU A 63 -3.79 -12.02 1.45
CA GLU A 63 -2.64 -12.34 2.31
C GLU A 63 -2.69 -11.57 3.64
N PHE A 64 -3.08 -10.29 3.60
CA PHE A 64 -3.25 -9.46 4.79
C PHE A 64 -4.24 -10.07 5.78
N PHE A 65 -5.42 -10.50 5.32
CA PHE A 65 -6.42 -11.10 6.20
C PHE A 65 -6.07 -12.54 6.62
N GLU A 66 -5.29 -13.28 5.82
CA GLU A 66 -4.75 -14.59 6.23
C GLU A 66 -3.78 -14.46 7.41
N GLN A 67 -2.90 -13.46 7.39
CA GLN A 67 -1.94 -13.21 8.49
C GLN A 67 -2.57 -12.44 9.65
N ASN A 68 -3.60 -11.62 9.39
CA ASN A 68 -4.18 -10.69 10.35
C ASN A 68 -5.72 -10.84 10.44
N PRO A 69 -6.25 -11.95 10.98
CA PRO A 69 -7.68 -12.31 10.88
C PRO A 69 -8.64 -11.39 11.66
N ILE A 70 -8.14 -10.59 12.60
CA ILE A 70 -8.94 -9.65 13.41
C ILE A 70 -8.69 -8.18 13.07
N SER A 71 -7.87 -7.92 12.06
CA SER A 71 -7.57 -6.58 11.58
C SER A 71 -8.70 -6.05 10.70
N GLN A 72 -8.64 -4.75 10.39
CA GLN A 72 -9.56 -4.11 9.46
C GLN A 72 -8.79 -3.42 8.35
N LEU A 73 -9.39 -3.38 7.17
CA LEU A 73 -8.82 -2.75 5.99
C LEU A 73 -9.85 -1.79 5.38
N GLY A 74 -9.39 -0.69 4.81
CA GLY A 74 -10.17 0.21 3.98
C GLY A 74 -9.37 0.55 2.73
N VAL A 75 -10.06 0.89 1.64
CA VAL A 75 -9.38 1.19 0.36
C VAL A 75 -9.77 2.57 -0.14
N LEU A 76 -8.75 3.40 -0.37
CA LEU A 76 -8.85 4.73 -0.98
C LEU A 76 -8.08 4.79 -2.29
N GLY A 77 -8.46 5.73 -3.15
CA GLY A 77 -7.82 5.96 -4.43
C GLY A 77 -7.53 7.44 -4.67
N MET A 78 -6.46 7.74 -5.39
CA MET A 78 -6.10 9.09 -5.81
C MET A 78 -6.43 9.27 -7.29
N ARG A 79 -7.41 10.10 -7.64
CA ARG A 79 -7.87 10.27 -9.03
C ARG A 79 -8.38 11.69 -9.28
N ASP A 80 -8.06 12.26 -10.44
CA ASP A 80 -8.52 13.59 -10.84
C ASP A 80 -8.26 14.69 -9.78
N GLY A 81 -7.13 14.60 -9.06
CA GLY A 81 -6.73 15.53 -7.99
C GLY A 81 -7.51 15.35 -6.67
N LEU A 82 -8.31 14.29 -6.55
CA LEU A 82 -9.18 14.04 -5.41
C LEU A 82 -8.86 12.70 -4.74
N ALA A 83 -9.24 12.61 -3.46
CA ALA A 83 -9.34 11.36 -2.74
C ALA A 83 -10.71 10.70 -3.03
N VAL A 84 -10.69 9.43 -3.40
CA VAL A 84 -11.87 8.64 -3.74
C VAL A 84 -11.94 7.45 -2.80
N ARG A 85 -13.07 7.30 -2.12
CA ARG A 85 -13.33 6.10 -1.31
C ARG A 85 -13.74 4.93 -2.21
N ILE A 86 -12.99 3.84 -2.15
CA ILE A 86 -13.24 2.60 -2.92
C ILE A 86 -14.00 1.59 -2.06
N SER A 87 -13.58 1.39 -0.81
CA SER A 87 -14.32 0.60 0.18
C SER A 87 -14.11 1.17 1.58
N ASP A 88 -15.15 1.06 2.41
CA ASP A 88 -15.12 1.46 3.82
C ASP A 88 -14.25 0.50 4.66
N MET A 89 -13.89 0.93 5.87
CA MET A 89 -13.19 0.09 6.84
C MET A 89 -14.05 -1.12 7.21
N SER A 90 -13.60 -2.33 6.88
CA SER A 90 -14.27 -3.57 7.29
C SER A 90 -13.26 -4.72 7.49
N GLY A 91 -13.74 -5.82 8.07
CA GLY A 91 -12.97 -7.06 8.22
C GLY A 91 -13.30 -8.10 7.14
N ASN A 92 -14.02 -7.71 6.08
CA ASN A 92 -14.52 -8.63 5.06
C ASN A 92 -13.66 -8.51 3.79
N PRO A 93 -12.71 -9.44 3.53
CA PRO A 93 -11.84 -9.38 2.36
C PRO A 93 -12.61 -9.33 1.04
N THR A 94 -13.77 -9.99 0.96
CA THR A 94 -14.57 -10.05 -0.27
C THR A 94 -15.07 -8.67 -0.70
N GLU A 95 -15.45 -7.82 0.25
CA GLU A 95 -15.92 -6.45 -0.05
C GLU A 95 -14.82 -5.62 -0.72
N HIS A 96 -13.61 -5.67 -0.17
CA HIS A 96 -12.48 -4.92 -0.73
C HIS A 96 -12.05 -5.46 -2.10
N ILE A 97 -12.00 -6.78 -2.27
CA ILE A 97 -11.62 -7.42 -3.53
C ILE A 97 -12.60 -7.05 -4.64
N LEU A 98 -13.90 -7.13 -4.39
CA LEU A 98 -14.93 -6.76 -5.37
C LEU A 98 -14.87 -5.27 -5.71
N ALA A 99 -14.64 -4.40 -4.72
CA ALA A 99 -14.50 -2.97 -4.93
C ALA A 99 -13.26 -2.63 -5.79
N ILE A 100 -12.12 -3.27 -5.54
CA ILE A 100 -10.90 -3.13 -6.35
C ILE A 100 -11.13 -3.68 -7.76
N GLN A 101 -11.78 -4.84 -7.89
CA GLN A 101 -12.07 -5.45 -9.19
C GLN A 101 -12.95 -4.54 -10.07
N ALA A 102 -13.92 -3.84 -9.48
CA ALA A 102 -14.79 -2.90 -10.18
C ALA A 102 -14.03 -1.72 -10.81
N LEU A 103 -12.83 -1.39 -10.32
CA LEU A 103 -11.98 -0.34 -10.91
C LEU A 103 -11.43 -0.74 -12.29
N ARG A 104 -11.38 -2.04 -12.63
CA ARG A 104 -10.88 -2.50 -13.94
C ARG A 104 -11.71 -1.99 -15.13
N ALA A 105 -12.97 -1.65 -14.90
CA ALA A 105 -13.84 -1.06 -15.93
C ALA A 105 -13.63 0.45 -16.13
N LYS A 106 -12.75 1.06 -15.33
CA LYS A 106 -12.42 2.49 -15.37
C LYS A 106 -10.98 2.67 -15.81
N ASP A 107 -10.72 3.79 -16.47
CA ASP A 107 -9.37 4.21 -16.79
C ASP A 107 -8.74 5.09 -15.69
N PRO A 108 -7.42 4.93 -15.46
CA PRO A 108 -6.66 5.86 -14.64
C PRO A 108 -6.67 7.26 -15.25
N LYS A 109 -6.86 8.30 -14.43
CA LYS A 109 -7.11 9.66 -14.93
C LYS A 109 -6.66 10.76 -13.96
N GLY A 110 -6.20 11.86 -14.55
CA GLY A 110 -5.87 13.08 -13.83
C GLY A 110 -4.62 12.92 -12.97
N LEU A 111 -4.53 13.70 -11.90
CA LEU A 111 -3.38 13.71 -10.99
C LEU A 111 -3.72 13.03 -9.66
N PRO A 112 -2.73 12.52 -8.91
CA PRO A 112 -2.97 12.07 -7.54
C PRO A 112 -3.03 13.27 -6.58
N SER A 113 -3.60 13.07 -5.39
CA SER A 113 -3.53 14.03 -4.27
C SER A 113 -3.28 13.29 -2.97
N LEU A 114 -2.09 13.49 -2.42
CA LEU A 114 -1.67 12.90 -1.15
C LEU A 114 -2.38 13.55 0.02
N GLN A 115 -2.47 14.88 0.05
CA GLN A 115 -3.09 15.62 1.15
C GLN A 115 -4.55 15.20 1.34
N ASN A 116 -5.37 15.27 0.28
CA ASN A 116 -6.79 14.92 0.37
C ASN A 116 -6.97 13.47 0.84
N THR A 117 -6.08 12.57 0.39
CA THR A 117 -6.18 11.14 0.71
C THR A 117 -5.74 10.85 2.13
N LEU A 118 -4.67 11.50 2.60
CA LEU A 118 -4.20 11.39 3.98
C LEU A 118 -5.21 11.98 4.98
N GLU A 119 -5.88 13.08 4.61
CA GLU A 119 -6.96 13.65 5.43
C GLU A 119 -8.17 12.72 5.50
N MET A 120 -8.56 12.10 4.38
CA MET A 120 -9.62 11.09 4.35
C MET A 120 -9.24 9.84 5.16
N ALA A 121 -8.01 9.36 5.03
CA ALA A 121 -7.47 8.23 5.78
C ALA A 121 -7.47 8.51 7.28
N ARG A 122 -7.02 9.70 7.70
CA ARG A 122 -7.07 10.17 9.09
C ARG A 122 -8.50 10.16 9.64
N GLY A 123 -9.47 10.65 8.85
CA GLY A 123 -10.89 10.59 9.22
C GLY A 123 -11.42 9.17 9.40
N ALA A 124 -11.06 8.25 8.49
CA ALA A 124 -11.44 6.84 8.57
C ALA A 124 -10.81 6.14 9.80
N LEU A 125 -9.58 6.50 10.15
CA LEU A 125 -8.84 5.93 11.27
C LEU A 125 -9.18 6.57 12.63
N PHE A 126 -9.88 7.69 12.67
CA PHE A 126 -10.14 8.46 13.89
C PHE A 126 -10.85 7.65 14.99
N HIS A 127 -11.87 6.87 14.61
CA HIS A 127 -12.67 6.07 15.54
C HIS A 127 -12.10 4.68 15.82
N THR A 128 -10.91 4.37 15.30
CA THR A 128 -10.28 3.07 15.55
C THR A 128 -9.86 2.93 17.02
N PRO A 129 -10.08 1.77 17.66
CA PRO A 129 -9.65 1.50 19.02
C PRO A 129 -8.15 1.80 19.25
N THR A 130 -7.81 2.29 20.44
CA THR A 130 -6.44 2.69 20.80
C THR A 130 -5.48 1.52 21.01
N HIS A 131 -5.99 0.29 21.12
CA HIS A 131 -5.19 -0.92 21.29
C HIS A 131 -4.65 -1.48 19.97
N GLY A 132 -5.04 -0.90 18.83
CA GLY A 132 -4.54 -1.27 17.51
C GLY A 132 -3.61 -0.24 16.90
N THR A 133 -2.87 -0.64 15.87
CA THR A 133 -2.06 0.27 15.05
C THR A 133 -2.93 0.95 13.99
N ARG A 134 -2.55 2.18 13.64
CA ARG A 134 -3.18 2.97 12.57
C ARG A 134 -2.17 3.14 11.46
N GLU A 135 -2.48 2.58 10.31
CA GLU A 135 -1.53 2.40 9.23
C GLU A 135 -2.13 2.89 7.91
N VAL A 136 -1.30 3.52 7.08
CA VAL A 136 -1.62 3.88 5.70
C VAL A 136 -0.53 3.32 4.80
N LEU A 137 -0.92 2.50 3.83
CA LEU A 137 -0.03 1.96 2.81
C LEU A 137 -0.38 2.59 1.46
N ILE A 138 0.55 3.34 0.87
CA ILE A 138 0.33 4.05 -0.40
C ILE A 138 1.09 3.38 -1.53
N ILE A 139 0.38 2.98 -2.58
CA ILE A 139 0.98 2.58 -3.85
C ILE A 139 1.02 3.82 -4.75
N PHE A 140 2.22 4.35 -4.99
CA PHE A 140 2.43 5.63 -5.66
C PHE A 140 3.17 5.43 -6.99
N GLY A 141 2.48 5.67 -8.11
CA GLY A 141 3.05 5.53 -9.44
C GLY A 141 3.51 6.85 -10.06
N ALA A 142 2.87 7.95 -9.68
CA ALA A 142 3.27 9.28 -10.12
C ALA A 142 4.59 9.76 -9.47
N LEU A 143 5.18 10.80 -10.05
CA LEU A 143 6.35 11.50 -9.51
C LEU A 143 6.00 12.86 -8.88
N LEU A 144 4.70 13.20 -8.85
CA LEU A 144 4.17 14.45 -8.32
C LEU A 144 2.80 14.22 -7.69
N SER A 145 2.39 15.15 -6.85
CA SER A 145 1.06 15.21 -6.23
C SER A 145 0.44 16.59 -6.47
N SER A 146 -0.88 16.65 -6.57
CA SER A 146 -1.65 17.88 -6.74
C SER A 146 -2.45 18.15 -5.47
N ASP A 147 -1.84 18.86 -4.52
CA ASP A 147 -2.40 19.12 -3.20
C ASP A 147 -2.83 20.59 -3.04
N PRO A 148 -3.97 20.88 -2.39
CA PRO A 148 -4.50 22.24 -2.29
C PRO A 148 -3.76 23.15 -1.29
N GLY A 149 -3.04 22.57 -0.33
CA GLY A 149 -2.34 23.30 0.72
C GLY A 149 -0.94 22.76 1.02
N ASP A 150 -0.42 23.14 2.19
CA ASP A 150 0.89 22.69 2.66
C ASP A 150 0.80 21.30 3.29
N ILE A 151 1.24 20.29 2.52
CA ILE A 151 1.26 18.89 2.95
C ILE A 151 2.09 18.65 4.22
N HIS A 152 3.08 19.49 4.56
CA HIS A 152 3.87 19.30 5.79
C HIS A 152 3.03 19.52 7.06
N GLN A 153 1.94 20.30 6.97
CA GLN A 153 0.97 20.43 8.06
C GLN A 153 0.16 19.14 8.24
N THR A 154 -0.26 18.53 7.13
CA THR A 154 -0.91 17.21 7.14
C THR A 154 0.02 16.16 7.74
N ILE A 155 1.29 16.10 7.33
CA ILE A 155 2.31 15.19 7.91
C ILE A 155 2.41 15.40 9.43
N THR A 156 2.52 16.64 9.89
CA THR A 156 2.61 16.96 11.33
C THR A 156 1.37 16.48 12.09
N THR A 157 0.19 16.58 11.48
CA THR A 157 -1.05 16.10 12.09
C THR A 157 -1.09 14.57 12.16
N LEU A 158 -0.63 13.87 11.12
CA LEU A 158 -0.54 12.40 11.13
C LEU A 158 0.40 11.88 12.24
N VAL A 159 1.54 12.54 12.43
CA VAL A 159 2.47 12.23 13.53
C VAL A 159 1.79 12.41 14.88
N THR A 160 1.06 13.51 15.07
CA THR A 160 0.31 13.79 16.30
C THR A 160 -0.75 12.70 16.58
N ASP A 161 -1.43 12.24 15.53
CA ASP A 161 -2.47 11.22 15.61
C ASP A 161 -1.94 9.78 15.65
N LYS A 162 -0.60 9.61 15.65
CA LYS A 162 0.13 8.34 15.66
C LYS A 162 -0.26 7.43 14.49
N ILE A 163 -0.42 8.01 13.30
CA ILE A 163 -0.69 7.29 12.06
C ILE A 163 0.64 7.05 11.34
N ARG A 164 0.96 5.76 11.14
CA ARG A 164 2.15 5.35 10.41
C ARG A 164 1.86 5.29 8.92
N VAL A 165 2.74 5.85 8.10
CA VAL A 165 2.58 5.84 6.64
C VAL A 165 3.77 5.15 5.98
N SER A 166 3.47 4.19 5.12
CA SER A 166 4.44 3.52 4.26
C SER A 166 4.09 3.75 2.80
N VAL A 167 5.09 3.93 1.95
CA VAL A 167 4.91 4.20 0.52
C VAL A 167 5.66 3.14 -0.28
N ILE A 168 5.03 2.66 -1.34
CA ILE A 168 5.67 1.88 -2.40
C ILE A 168 5.63 2.71 -3.68
N GLY A 169 6.79 3.20 -4.09
CA GLY A 169 6.97 3.90 -5.36
C GLY A 169 7.13 2.91 -6.51
N LEU A 170 6.44 3.10 -7.63
CA LEU A 170 6.54 2.19 -8.79
C LEU A 170 7.69 2.50 -9.74
N ALA A 171 8.23 3.73 -9.72
CA ALA A 171 9.25 4.16 -10.67
C ALA A 171 10.49 4.73 -9.97
N ALA A 172 10.30 5.77 -9.15
CA ALA A 172 11.38 6.46 -8.46
C ALA A 172 10.95 6.93 -7.08
N GLN A 173 11.93 7.36 -6.30
CA GLN A 173 11.69 8.03 -5.02
C GLN A 173 11.26 9.47 -5.23
N VAL A 174 10.24 9.89 -4.48
CA VAL A 174 9.78 11.28 -4.39
C VAL A 174 10.14 11.84 -3.02
N ALA A 175 10.81 12.99 -2.97
CA ALA A 175 11.33 13.57 -1.73
C ALA A 175 10.24 13.76 -0.66
N ILE A 176 9.03 14.16 -1.05
CA ILE A 176 7.92 14.36 -0.10
C ILE A 176 7.40 13.04 0.46
N CYS A 177 7.40 11.96 -0.32
CA CYS A 177 7.03 10.62 0.17
C CYS A 177 8.07 10.10 1.17
N ASN A 178 9.35 10.41 0.95
CA ASN A 178 10.42 10.09 1.89
C ASN A 178 10.23 10.84 3.22
N ASP A 179 10.03 12.17 3.18
CA ASP A 179 9.77 12.98 4.38
C ASP A 179 8.53 12.48 5.14
N LEU A 180 7.44 12.17 4.43
CA LEU A 180 6.22 11.60 4.99
C LEU A 180 6.49 10.29 5.73
N CYS A 181 7.17 9.33 5.09
CA CYS A 181 7.50 8.03 5.68
C CYS A 181 8.41 8.19 6.90
N THR A 182 9.51 8.92 6.78
CA THR A 182 10.47 9.13 7.88
C THR A 182 9.81 9.78 9.09
N ARG A 183 9.02 10.83 8.87
CA ARG A 183 8.38 11.56 9.98
C ARG A 183 7.28 10.75 10.67
N THR A 184 6.56 9.90 9.94
CA THR A 184 5.45 9.09 10.50
C THR A 184 5.90 7.74 11.08
N ASN A 185 7.18 7.42 11.01
CA ASN A 185 7.77 6.19 11.56
C ASN A 185 8.97 6.49 12.47
N ASP A 186 8.88 7.55 13.30
CA ASP A 186 9.88 7.89 14.32
C ASP A 186 11.32 8.05 13.78
N GLY A 187 11.46 8.49 12.53
CA GLY A 187 12.76 8.70 11.87
C GLY A 187 13.27 7.50 11.07
N ASP A 188 12.53 6.39 11.00
CA ASP A 188 12.85 5.22 10.18
C ASP A 188 12.68 5.53 8.68
N ASP A 189 13.75 5.40 7.90
CA ASP A 189 13.80 5.64 6.46
C ASP A 189 13.47 4.40 5.61
N THR A 190 13.19 3.25 6.21
CA THR A 190 12.88 2.00 5.50
C THR A 190 11.43 1.88 5.06
N ALA A 191 10.54 2.77 5.55
CA ALA A 191 9.11 2.75 5.24
C ALA A 191 8.76 3.20 3.80
N TYR A 192 9.75 3.71 3.04
CA TYR A 192 9.61 4.01 1.61
C TYR A 192 10.37 3.00 0.74
N GLY A 193 9.62 2.03 0.19
CA GLY A 193 10.15 1.09 -0.81
C GLY A 193 9.98 1.59 -2.24
N VAL A 194 10.88 1.17 -3.14
CA VAL A 194 10.67 1.27 -4.60
C VAL A 194 10.51 -0.13 -5.16
N ALA A 195 9.39 -0.38 -5.84
CA ALA A 195 9.13 -1.65 -6.50
C ALA A 195 10.09 -1.80 -7.69
N SER A 196 11.00 -2.78 -7.61
CA SER A 196 12.01 -3.06 -8.63
C SER A 196 11.66 -4.23 -9.55
N THR A 197 10.55 -4.94 -9.29
CA THR A 197 10.10 -6.11 -10.07
C THR A 197 8.57 -6.23 -10.12
N ASN A 198 8.06 -7.23 -10.87
CA ASN A 198 6.63 -7.56 -10.99
C ASN A 198 5.97 -8.03 -9.68
N ASN A 199 6.48 -7.72 -8.49
CA ASN A 199 5.75 -7.96 -7.24
C ASN A 199 5.80 -6.69 -6.38
N ILE A 200 4.74 -5.90 -6.49
CA ILE A 200 4.64 -4.58 -5.86
C ILE A 200 4.55 -4.68 -4.33
N PHE A 201 4.05 -5.80 -3.78
CA PHE A 201 3.71 -5.95 -2.35
C PHE A 201 4.60 -6.93 -1.60
N ALA A 202 5.73 -7.36 -2.17
CA ALA A 202 6.54 -8.47 -1.66
C ALA A 202 7.00 -8.36 -0.18
N ASN A 203 6.96 -7.16 0.41
CA ASN A 203 7.44 -6.88 1.78
C ASN A 203 6.37 -6.17 2.65
N CYS A 204 5.09 -6.28 2.33
CA CYS A 204 4.04 -5.44 2.95
C CYS A 204 3.03 -6.19 3.84
N SER A 205 3.02 -7.53 3.80
CA SER A 205 2.10 -8.39 4.54
C SER A 205 2.38 -8.43 6.05
#